data_AF-A0A365D1T6-F1
#
_entry.id   AF-A0A365D1T6-F1
#
_cell.length_a   1.000
_cell.length_b   1.000
_cell.length_c   1.000
_cell.angle_alpha   90.00
_cell.angle_beta   90.00
_cell.angle_gamma   90.00
#
_symmetry.space_group_name_H-M   'P 1'
#
loop_
_entity.id
_entity.type
_entity.pdbx_description
1 polymer ?
#
loop_
_entity_poly.entity_id
_entity_poly.type
_entity_poly.pdbx_seq_one_letter_code
_entity_poly.pdbx_strand_id
1 'polypeptide(L)'
;VFDSVLGDKPNQVDKQRPEVSVTAEQLLDVSSADGQVTEAGLRLNLYVAVAYTAVWLSGNGAVAIHNLMEDAATAEISRSQVWQQIRNKSILADTGNTVTKELVERILGEETERLRTEFGDEAFRRYYQPASDLIADICLSDGYTDFLTTPAYELVG
;
A
#
# COMPACT_ATOMS: atom_id res chain seq x y z
N VAL A 1 -7.36 27.40 3.03
CA VAL A 1 -7.61 27.14 1.59
C VAL A 1 -9.10 27.16 1.27
N PHE A 2 -9.95 26.42 2.00
CA PHE A 2 -11.39 26.43 1.76
C PHE A 2 -12.02 27.81 1.95
N ASP A 3 -11.77 28.50 3.08
CA ASP A 3 -12.34 29.83 3.36
C ASP A 3 -12.02 30.86 2.27
N SER A 4 -10.81 30.83 1.70
CA SER A 4 -10.41 31.74 0.63
C SER A 4 -11.13 31.51 -0.70
N VAL A 5 -11.62 30.29 -0.94
CA VAL A 5 -12.32 29.92 -2.19
C VAL A 5 -13.83 29.96 -2.02
N LEU A 6 -14.33 29.55 -0.87
CA LEU A 6 -15.76 29.51 -0.54
C LEU A 6 -16.30 30.88 -0.14
N GLY A 7 -15.49 31.71 0.53
CA GLY A 7 -15.98 32.90 1.22
C GLY A 7 -17.04 32.50 2.23
N ASP A 8 -18.21 33.14 2.15
CA ASP A 8 -19.34 32.86 3.04
C ASP A 8 -20.23 31.69 2.58
N LYS A 9 -19.91 31.05 1.44
CA LYS A 9 -20.73 29.95 0.90
C LYS A 9 -20.50 28.65 1.69
N PRO A 10 -21.56 27.85 1.96
CA PRO A 10 -21.43 26.59 2.68
C PRO A 10 -20.86 25.44 1.83
N ASN A 11 -20.83 25.55 0.50
CA ASN A 11 -20.33 24.54 -0.44
C ASN A 11 -20.12 25.14 -1.86
N GLN A 12 -19.73 24.31 -2.84
CA GLN A 12 -19.58 24.67 -4.26
C GLN A 12 -20.50 23.89 -5.21
N VAL A 13 -21.68 23.47 -4.74
CA VAL A 13 -22.61 22.70 -5.59
C VAL A 13 -23.04 23.50 -6.84
N ASP A 14 -22.97 24.83 -6.80
CA ASP A 14 -23.20 25.71 -7.96
C ASP A 14 -22.13 25.59 -9.06
N LYS A 15 -20.96 25.01 -8.78
CA LYS A 15 -19.85 24.84 -9.74
C LYS A 15 -20.02 23.57 -10.58
N GLN A 16 -20.92 23.61 -11.54
CA GLN A 16 -21.37 22.47 -12.35
C GLN A 16 -20.40 22.00 -13.45
N ARG A 17 -19.38 22.79 -13.81
CA ARG A 17 -18.35 22.47 -14.83
C ARG A 17 -18.86 21.90 -16.18
N PRO A 18 -19.84 22.55 -16.87
CA PRO A 18 -20.37 22.05 -18.13
C PRO A 18 -19.34 22.01 -19.28
N GLU A 19 -18.21 22.70 -19.12
CA GLU A 19 -17.09 22.68 -20.06
C GLU A 19 -16.28 21.37 -20.04
N VAL A 20 -16.55 20.48 -19.08
CA VAL A 20 -15.81 19.23 -18.89
C VAL A 20 -16.67 18.05 -19.32
N SER A 21 -16.14 17.30 -20.28
CA SER A 21 -16.67 16.01 -20.71
C SER A 21 -15.56 14.98 -20.58
N VAL A 22 -15.78 13.96 -19.74
CA VAL A 22 -14.80 12.90 -19.47
C VAL A 22 -15.25 11.62 -20.15
N THR A 23 -14.37 11.01 -20.95
CA THR A 23 -14.66 9.73 -21.61
C THR A 23 -14.15 8.54 -20.80
N ALA A 24 -14.64 7.34 -21.12
CA ALA A 24 -14.19 6.11 -20.45
C ALA A 24 -12.69 5.85 -20.71
N GLU A 25 -12.21 6.17 -21.92
CA GLU A 25 -10.80 6.02 -22.30
C GLU A 25 -9.90 6.91 -21.44
N GLN A 26 -10.33 8.14 -21.14
CA GLN A 26 -9.57 9.05 -20.29
C GLN A 26 -9.46 8.55 -18.85
N LEU A 27 -10.49 7.86 -18.33
CA LEU A 27 -10.45 7.26 -16.99
C LEU A 27 -9.53 6.04 -16.91
N LEU A 28 -9.19 5.43 -18.05
CA LEU A 28 -8.38 4.22 -18.15
C LEU A 28 -6.97 4.48 -18.72
N ASP A 29 -6.61 5.74 -19.01
CA ASP A 29 -5.32 6.11 -19.60
C ASP A 29 -4.20 6.09 -18.55
N VAL A 30 -3.78 4.89 -18.15
CA VAL A 30 -2.65 4.67 -17.25
C VAL A 30 -1.34 5.21 -17.85
N SER A 31 -1.22 5.23 -19.19
CA SER A 31 -0.01 5.70 -19.87
C SER A 31 0.23 7.20 -19.75
N SER A 32 -0.82 7.98 -19.49
CA SER A 32 -0.71 9.41 -19.22
C SER A 32 -0.23 9.74 -17.80
N ALA A 33 -0.31 8.77 -16.88
CA ALA A 33 0.19 8.93 -15.53
C ALA A 33 1.72 8.81 -15.53
N ASP A 34 2.40 9.87 -15.10
CA ASP A 34 3.85 9.85 -14.92
C ASP A 34 4.22 9.05 -13.66
N GLY A 35 5.41 8.46 -13.65
CA GLY A 35 5.90 7.64 -12.55
C GLY A 35 6.84 6.54 -12.98
N GLN A 36 7.66 6.07 -12.05
CA GLN A 36 8.61 4.99 -12.26
C GLN A 36 8.49 3.97 -11.12
N VAL A 37 8.59 2.69 -11.45
CA VAL A 37 8.73 1.64 -10.43
C VAL A 37 10.19 1.62 -9.99
N THR A 38 10.45 1.66 -8.69
CA THR A 38 11.80 1.71 -8.11
C THR A 38 11.92 0.70 -6.97
N GLU A 39 13.14 0.25 -6.66
CA GLU A 39 13.37 -0.60 -5.48
C GLU A 39 12.99 0.14 -4.20
N ALA A 40 13.27 1.44 -4.13
CA ALA A 40 12.85 2.28 -3.00
C ALA A 40 11.32 2.27 -2.81
N GLY A 41 10.55 2.39 -3.89
CA GLY A 41 9.09 2.30 -3.84
C GLY A 41 8.59 0.90 -3.45
N LEU A 42 9.23 -0.15 -3.98
CA LEU A 42 8.91 -1.55 -3.62
C LEU A 42 9.14 -1.82 -2.12
N ARG A 43 10.27 -1.36 -1.57
CA ARG A 43 10.60 -1.42 -0.13
C ARG A 43 9.57 -0.68 0.71
N LEU A 44 9.23 0.54 0.33
CA LEU A 44 8.24 1.35 1.04
C LEU A 44 6.88 0.64 1.07
N ASN A 45 6.44 0.08 -0.05
CA ASN A 45 5.18 -0.65 -0.11
C ASN A 45 5.17 -1.87 0.82
N LEU A 46 6.24 -2.67 0.82
CA LEU A 46 6.33 -3.83 1.71
C LEU A 46 6.35 -3.42 3.18
N TYR A 47 7.15 -2.40 3.53
CA TYR A 47 7.20 -1.85 4.87
C TYR A 47 5.82 -1.38 5.35
N VAL A 48 5.15 -0.53 4.56
CA VAL A 48 3.84 0.04 4.90
C VAL A 48 2.78 -1.05 5.02
N ALA A 49 2.75 -2.02 4.09
CA ALA A 49 1.80 -3.12 4.13
C ALA A 49 1.94 -3.96 5.41
N VAL A 50 3.17 -4.31 5.80
CA VAL A 50 3.42 -5.08 7.04
C VAL A 50 3.13 -4.24 8.27
N ALA A 51 3.64 -3.01 8.34
CA ALA A 51 3.48 -2.15 9.51
C ALA A 51 2.00 -1.82 9.78
N TYR A 52 1.24 -1.48 8.74
CA TYR A 52 -0.19 -1.23 8.89
C TYR A 52 -0.92 -2.49 9.36
N THR A 53 -0.66 -3.63 8.71
CA THR A 53 -1.31 -4.90 9.06
C THR A 53 -1.01 -5.31 10.50
N ALA A 54 0.23 -5.12 10.97
CA ALA A 54 0.61 -5.42 12.35
C ALA A 54 -0.19 -4.58 13.37
N VAL A 55 -0.37 -3.29 13.10
CA VAL A 55 -1.16 -2.43 14.00
C VAL A 55 -2.64 -2.77 13.93
N TRP A 56 -3.14 -3.13 12.74
CA TRP A 56 -4.50 -3.63 12.59
C TRP A 56 -4.73 -4.90 13.43
N LEU A 57 -3.77 -5.86 13.41
CA LEU A 57 -3.78 -7.06 14.25
C LEU A 57 -3.66 -6.75 15.75
N SER A 58 -3.10 -5.59 16.12
CA SER A 58 -3.10 -5.13 17.51
C SER A 58 -4.45 -4.59 18.01
N GLY A 59 -5.47 -4.56 17.14
CA GLY A 59 -6.81 -4.04 17.43
C GLY A 59 -6.97 -2.54 17.18
N ASN A 60 -6.02 -1.92 16.48
CA ASN A 60 -6.07 -0.50 16.12
C ASN A 60 -6.07 -0.33 14.59
N GLY A 61 -7.14 0.23 14.04
CA GLY A 61 -7.28 0.48 12.59
C GLY A 61 -6.70 1.82 12.09
N ALA A 62 -6.15 2.64 12.97
CA ALA A 62 -5.56 3.93 12.62
C ALA A 62 -4.07 3.97 13.03
N VAL A 63 -3.19 4.13 12.05
CA VAL A 63 -1.74 4.01 12.26
C VAL A 63 -1.03 5.28 11.84
N ALA A 64 -0.24 5.85 12.73
CA ALA A 64 0.74 6.85 12.36
C ALA A 64 2.00 6.15 11.82
N ILE A 65 2.14 6.03 10.50
CA ILE A 65 3.37 5.54 9.86
C ILE A 65 4.10 6.76 9.30
N HIS A 66 5.34 6.99 9.72
CA HIS A 66 6.15 8.15 9.28
C HIS A 66 5.45 9.52 9.41
N ASN A 67 4.64 9.72 10.46
CA ASN A 67 3.81 10.91 10.71
C ASN A 67 2.64 11.12 9.71
N LEU A 68 2.33 10.14 8.88
CA LEU A 68 1.10 10.09 8.08
C LEU A 68 0.09 9.17 8.75
N MET A 69 -1.18 9.58 8.76
CA MET A 69 -2.28 8.75 9.24
C MET A 69 -2.68 7.82 8.10
N GLU A 70 -2.19 6.59 8.16
CA GLU A 70 -2.48 5.57 7.17
C GLU A 70 -3.72 4.75 7.57
N ASP A 71 -4.51 4.40 6.57
CA ASP A 71 -5.67 3.52 6.69
C ASP A 71 -5.49 2.24 5.86
N ALA A 72 -6.52 1.40 5.83
CA ALA A 72 -6.48 0.14 5.09
C ALA A 72 -6.19 0.33 3.60
N ALA A 73 -6.66 1.43 3.00
CA ALA A 73 -6.47 1.68 1.58
C ALA A 73 -4.99 1.87 1.22
N THR A 74 -4.18 2.42 2.13
CA THR A 74 -2.73 2.52 1.94
C THR A 74 -2.07 1.14 1.88
N ALA A 75 -2.39 0.25 2.83
CA ALA A 75 -1.87 -1.12 2.80
C ALA A 75 -2.37 -1.91 1.58
N GLU A 76 -3.63 -1.69 1.17
CA GLU A 76 -4.19 -2.29 -0.04
C GLU A 76 -3.42 -1.83 -1.29
N ILE A 77 -3.25 -0.53 -1.53
CA ILE A 77 -2.51 -0.08 -2.71
C ILE A 77 -1.06 -0.57 -2.70
N SER A 78 -0.40 -0.57 -1.53
CA SER A 78 0.98 -1.05 -1.41
C SER A 78 1.13 -2.53 -1.78
N ARG A 79 0.29 -3.42 -1.22
CA ARG A 79 0.35 -4.85 -1.54
C ARG A 79 -0.09 -5.15 -2.97
N SER A 80 -1.05 -4.39 -3.50
CA SER A 80 -1.55 -4.58 -4.88
C SER A 80 -0.53 -4.15 -5.92
N GLN A 81 0.22 -3.08 -5.65
CA GLN A 81 1.34 -2.68 -6.49
C GLN A 81 2.42 -3.77 -6.54
N VAL A 82 2.80 -4.34 -5.39
CA VAL A 82 3.78 -5.45 -5.33
C VAL A 82 3.29 -6.64 -6.14
N TRP A 83 2.05 -7.09 -5.92
CA TRP A 83 1.45 -8.22 -6.64
C TRP A 83 1.44 -7.99 -8.16
N GLN A 84 1.01 -6.80 -8.60
CA GLN A 84 0.96 -6.43 -10.02
C GLN A 84 2.35 -6.36 -10.65
N GLN A 85 3.35 -5.81 -9.94
CA GLN A 85 4.72 -5.68 -10.42
C GLN A 85 5.39 -7.03 -10.64
N ILE A 86 5.18 -8.01 -9.75
CA ILE A 86 5.64 -9.40 -9.95
C ILE A 86 5.01 -9.98 -11.22
N ARG A 87 3.69 -9.86 -11.36
CA ARG A 87 2.95 -10.48 -12.45
C ARG A 87 3.27 -9.89 -13.83
N ASN A 88 3.49 -8.58 -13.87
CA ASN A 88 3.86 -7.86 -15.08
C ASN A 88 5.37 -7.86 -15.36
N LYS A 89 6.18 -8.47 -14.48
CA LYS A 89 7.65 -8.49 -14.57
C LYS A 89 8.21 -7.08 -14.75
N SER A 90 7.71 -6.14 -13.95
CA SER A 90 8.13 -4.74 -13.99
C SER A 90 9.64 -4.63 -13.78
N ILE A 91 10.29 -3.71 -14.50
CA ILE A 91 11.71 -3.41 -14.33
C ILE A 91 11.83 -2.21 -13.41
N LEU A 92 12.63 -2.34 -12.36
CA LEU A 92 12.94 -1.27 -11.43
C LEU A 92 13.86 -0.25 -12.12
N ALA A 93 13.42 1.00 -12.22
CA ALA A 93 14.11 2.05 -12.96
C ALA A 93 15.46 2.46 -12.33
N ASP A 94 15.60 2.29 -11.01
CA ASP A 94 16.78 2.66 -10.24
C ASP A 94 17.87 1.57 -10.23
N THR A 95 17.48 0.29 -10.28
CA THR A 95 18.43 -0.84 -10.22
C THR A 95 18.53 -1.64 -11.51
N GLY A 96 17.55 -1.53 -12.41
CA GLY A 96 17.41 -2.35 -13.61
C GLY A 96 16.94 -3.78 -13.35
N ASN A 97 16.65 -4.14 -12.10
CA ASN A 97 16.20 -5.48 -11.73
C ASN A 97 14.75 -5.71 -12.13
N THR A 98 14.42 -6.93 -12.55
CA THR A 98 13.03 -7.36 -12.73
C THR A 98 12.41 -7.70 -11.37
N VAL A 99 11.19 -7.26 -11.12
CA VAL A 99 10.42 -7.66 -9.92
C VAL A 99 10.01 -9.13 -10.06
N THR A 100 10.64 -10.00 -9.27
CA THR A 100 10.33 -11.44 -9.17
C THR A 100 9.85 -11.79 -7.75
N LYS A 101 9.28 -12.99 -7.58
CA LYS A 101 8.88 -13.49 -6.26
C LYS A 101 10.08 -13.53 -5.31
N GLU A 102 11.24 -14.00 -5.79
CA GLU A 102 12.48 -14.11 -5.02
C GLU A 102 13.03 -12.74 -4.60
N LEU A 103 12.92 -11.73 -5.49
CA LEU A 103 13.30 -10.36 -5.15
C LEU A 103 12.40 -9.80 -4.04
N VAL A 104 11.09 -10.02 -4.16
CA VAL A 104 10.10 -9.54 -3.18
C VAL A 104 10.26 -10.25 -1.84
N GLU A 105 10.45 -11.58 -1.83
CA GLU A 105 10.71 -12.36 -0.61
C GLU A 105 11.95 -11.85 0.13
N ARG A 106 13.05 -11.61 -0.59
CA ARG A 106 14.27 -11.07 -0.01
C ARG A 106 14.04 -9.70 0.61
N ILE A 107 13.45 -8.77 -0.15
CA ILE A 107 13.21 -7.41 0.34
C ILE A 107 12.23 -7.42 1.52
N LEU A 108 11.17 -8.23 1.47
CA LEU A 108 10.23 -8.38 2.57
C LEU A 108 10.95 -8.86 3.84
N GLY A 109 11.84 -9.86 3.74
CA GLY A 109 12.65 -10.30 4.88
C GLY A 109 13.52 -9.18 5.47
N GLU A 110 14.14 -8.37 4.61
CA GLU A 110 14.95 -7.21 5.03
C GLU A 110 14.10 -6.15 5.76
N GLU A 111 12.95 -5.77 5.22
CA GLU A 111 12.06 -4.79 5.86
C GLU A 111 11.39 -5.35 7.12
N THR A 112 11.08 -6.64 7.18
CA THR A 112 10.54 -7.31 8.38
C THR A 112 11.56 -7.33 9.52
N GLU A 113 12.84 -7.58 9.24
CA GLU A 113 13.90 -7.50 10.25
C GLU A 113 14.15 -6.06 10.72
N ARG A 114 14.02 -5.09 9.80
CA ARG A 114 14.02 -3.68 10.17
C ARG A 114 12.87 -3.34 11.13
N LEU A 115 11.65 -3.80 10.86
CA LEU A 115 10.49 -3.64 11.74
C LEU A 115 10.71 -4.29 13.11
N ARG A 116 11.37 -5.46 13.18
CA ARG A 116 11.78 -6.07 14.46
C ARG A 116 12.67 -5.14 15.27
N THR A 117 13.63 -4.49 14.61
CA THR A 117 14.55 -3.54 15.26
C THR A 117 13.83 -2.27 15.73
N GLU A 118 12.87 -1.77 14.96
CA GLU A 118 12.12 -0.53 15.26
C GLU A 118 11.10 -0.72 16.41
N PHE A 119 10.42 -1.87 16.47
CA PHE A 119 9.30 -2.09 17.40
C PHE A 119 9.59 -3.08 18.53
N GLY A 120 10.73 -3.77 18.48
CA GLY A 120 11.18 -4.71 19.51
C GLY A 120 10.56 -6.10 19.42
N ASP A 121 11.23 -7.08 20.03
CA ASP A 121 10.94 -8.51 19.88
C ASP A 121 9.53 -8.94 20.30
N GLU A 122 8.96 -8.31 21.34
CA GLU A 122 7.65 -8.69 21.86
C GLU A 122 6.54 -8.31 20.88
N ALA A 123 6.48 -7.04 20.47
CA ALA A 123 5.53 -6.55 19.48
C ALA A 123 5.75 -7.27 18.14
N PHE A 124 7.02 -7.50 17.77
CA PHE A 124 7.37 -8.20 16.55
C PHE A 124 6.73 -9.60 16.48
N ARG A 125 6.99 -10.44 17.49
CA ARG A 125 6.45 -11.82 17.52
C ARG A 125 4.94 -11.85 17.53
N ARG A 126 4.31 -10.88 18.21
CA ARG A 126 2.86 -10.87 18.39
C ARG A 126 2.10 -10.34 17.18
N TYR A 127 2.66 -9.36 16.46
CA TYR A 127 1.91 -8.60 15.45
C TYR A 127 2.64 -8.50 14.11
N TYR A 128 3.94 -8.19 14.10
CA TYR A 128 4.66 -7.94 12.84
C TYR A 128 5.06 -9.21 12.10
N GLN A 129 5.43 -10.28 12.81
CA GLN A 129 5.71 -11.57 12.16
C GLN A 129 4.44 -12.13 11.49
N PRO A 130 3.27 -12.24 12.19
CA PRO A 130 2.03 -12.66 11.53
C PRO A 130 1.62 -11.75 10.37
N ALA A 131 1.80 -10.44 10.50
CA ALA A 131 1.54 -9.50 9.42
C ALA A 131 2.46 -9.73 8.22
N SER A 132 3.76 -9.94 8.44
CA SER A 132 4.72 -10.25 7.39
C SER A 132 4.37 -11.54 6.67
N ASP A 133 3.98 -12.58 7.40
CA ASP A 133 3.59 -13.87 6.84
C ASP A 133 2.33 -13.73 5.97
N LEU A 134 1.34 -12.97 6.45
CA LEU A 134 0.12 -12.67 5.69
C LEU A 134 0.41 -11.87 4.42
N ILE A 135 1.24 -10.82 4.52
CA ILE A 135 1.61 -10.01 3.35
C ILE A 135 2.39 -10.84 2.33
N ALA A 136 3.28 -11.73 2.77
CA ALA A 136 3.97 -12.67 1.89
C ALA A 136 2.97 -13.53 1.11
N ASP A 137 2.01 -14.15 1.81
CA ASP A 137 1.00 -15.02 1.20
C ASP A 137 0.20 -14.31 0.11
N ILE A 138 -0.38 -13.13 0.42
CA ILE A 138 -1.25 -12.43 -0.53
C ILE A 138 -0.49 -11.74 -1.66
N CYS A 139 0.77 -11.31 -1.45
CA CYS A 139 1.58 -10.68 -2.50
C CYS A 139 2.20 -11.70 -3.46
N LEU A 140 2.55 -12.89 -2.97
CA LEU A 140 3.27 -13.92 -3.74
C LEU A 140 2.32 -14.96 -4.35
N SER A 141 1.07 -15.00 -3.93
CA SER A 141 0.02 -15.84 -4.51
C SER A 141 -0.23 -15.55 -6.00
N ASP A 142 -0.53 -16.60 -6.77
CA ASP A 142 -0.90 -16.46 -8.18
C ASP A 142 -2.29 -15.84 -8.36
N GLY A 143 -3.18 -16.02 -7.38
CA GLY A 143 -4.49 -15.39 -7.29
C GLY A 143 -4.41 -14.09 -6.50
N TYR A 144 -5.22 -13.11 -6.88
CA TYR A 144 -5.33 -11.85 -6.16
C TYR A 144 -6.36 -11.97 -5.04
N THR A 145 -5.93 -11.81 -3.79
CA THR A 145 -6.86 -11.68 -2.66
C THR A 145 -7.61 -10.36 -2.77
N ASP A 146 -8.94 -10.36 -2.76
CA ASP A 146 -9.71 -9.13 -3.02
C ASP A 146 -9.48 -8.05 -1.96
N PHE A 147 -9.48 -8.44 -0.68
CA PHE A 147 -9.27 -7.55 0.46
C PHE A 147 -8.31 -8.18 1.46
N LEU A 148 -7.28 -7.45 1.87
CA LEU A 148 -6.32 -7.87 2.90
C LEU A 148 -7.03 -8.14 4.24
N THR A 149 -8.11 -7.40 4.49
CA THR A 149 -8.86 -7.46 5.74
C THR A 149 -9.55 -8.80 5.97
N THR A 150 -9.88 -9.53 4.90
CA THR A 150 -10.52 -10.85 5.03
C THR A 150 -9.61 -11.86 5.73
N PRO A 151 -8.41 -12.20 5.22
CA PRO A 151 -7.50 -13.11 5.93
C PRO A 151 -6.91 -12.48 7.19
N ALA A 152 -6.71 -11.15 7.23
CA ALA A 152 -6.25 -10.51 8.47
C ALA A 152 -7.26 -10.73 9.61
N TYR A 153 -8.56 -10.66 9.35
CA TYR A 153 -9.61 -10.84 10.37
C TYR A 153 -9.61 -12.21 11.02
N GLU A 154 -9.15 -13.23 10.32
CA GLU A 154 -8.96 -14.57 10.89
C GLU A 154 -7.83 -14.63 11.93
N LEU A 155 -6.92 -13.64 11.92
CA LEU A 155 -5.80 -13.52 12.85
C LEU A 155 -6.10 -12.60 14.04
N VAL A 156 -7.23 -11.89 14.04
CA VAL A 156 -7.69 -11.07 15.17
C VAL A 156 -8.46 -11.96 16.13
N GLY A 157 -7.88 -12.20 17.31
CA GLY A 157 -8.48 -12.96 18.40
C GLY A 157 -8.98 -12.09 19.54
#